data_AF-N1JHK9-F1
#
_entry.id   AF-N1JHK9-F1
#
_cell.length_a   1.000
_cell.length_b   1.000
_cell.length_c   1.000
_cell.angle_alpha   90.00
_cell.angle_beta   90.00
_cell.angle_gamma   90.00
#
_symmetry.space_group_name_H-M   'P 1'
#
loop_
_entity.id
_entity.type
_entity.pdbx_description
1 polymer ?
#
loop_
_entity_poly.entity_id
_entity_poly.type
_entity_poly.pdbx_seq_one_letter_code
_entity_poly.pdbx_strand_id
1 'polypeptide(L)'
;MIRCAVAFLLIAGKSSDRLDRLVVTTDDVDKPSYGVYQVKDRDYFTNSEFIDTSIFSETKTTKQGTYYMPYCSDHLDSNEIARKITKGLTDITHQTHVGFINNAKTESNCMNSLSSMSNIGMGRTIMNLAFMGIIAVDGPYKAFAPEMADQPIVVTQDHPIDMSSLVLNGEMFARIRIEYEYIALAWYQGHLQLFKQNLRTNEWTPITLIGSEMWTGSLITNHILNALPDPKTRWTEFYSKKKDIVKTYSRPSDGINSRYERYDREIHDVFNSHDRHDINMLNNYPFLDFDYNRYRLDFYENYRYALETKLQILRQVLTWSRKVCIQKLNPFRVTGTTGPSE
;
A
#
# COMPACT_ATOMS: atom_id res chain seq x y z
N MET A 1 21.13 -2.89 -1.62
CA MET A 1 20.06 -3.33 -0.70
C MET A 1 18.77 -2.84 -1.31
N ILE A 2 17.76 -3.70 -1.45
CA ILE A 2 16.48 -3.29 -2.05
C ILE A 2 15.67 -2.50 -1.02
N ARG A 3 15.12 -1.37 -1.45
CA ARG A 3 14.25 -0.48 -0.70
C ARG A 3 12.82 -0.59 -1.22
N CYS A 4 11.83 -0.51 -0.36
CA CYS A 4 10.44 -0.75 -0.73
C CYS A 4 9.47 0.30 -0.17
N ALA A 5 8.46 0.63 -0.95
CA ALA A 5 7.21 1.19 -0.45
C ALA A 5 6.07 0.20 -0.71
N VAL A 6 5.05 0.19 0.14
CA VAL A 6 3.89 -0.68 -0.02
C VAL A 6 2.65 0.19 -0.12
N ALA A 7 1.88 -0.05 -1.18
CA ALA A 7 0.58 0.55 -1.37
C ALA A 7 -0.50 -0.44 -0.89
N PHE A 8 -1.53 0.06 -0.22
CA PHE A 8 -2.68 -0.68 0.26
C PHE A 8 -3.96 -0.01 -0.23
N LEU A 9 -4.77 -0.73 -1.00
CA LEU A 9 -6.03 -0.23 -1.53
C LEU A 9 -7.18 -0.87 -0.78
N LEU A 10 -8.02 -0.03 -0.16
CA LEU A 10 -9.32 -0.44 0.34
C LEU A 10 -10.38 -0.23 -0.73
N ILE A 11 -11.17 -1.27 -0.98
CA ILE A 11 -12.35 -1.23 -1.85
C ILE A 11 -13.55 -1.65 -1.02
N ALA A 12 -14.42 -0.71 -0.67
CA ALA A 12 -15.51 -0.90 0.26
C ALA A 12 -16.81 -1.40 -0.40
N GLY A 13 -16.94 -1.30 -1.73
CA GLY A 13 -18.10 -1.82 -2.50
C GLY A 13 -18.89 -0.72 -3.23
N LYS A 14 -19.89 -1.11 -4.05
CA LYS A 14 -20.63 -0.22 -4.98
C LYS A 14 -21.52 0.85 -4.33
N SER A 15 -21.77 0.78 -3.02
CA SER A 15 -22.68 1.71 -2.31
C SER A 15 -21.95 2.67 -1.36
N SER A 16 -20.61 2.72 -1.43
CA SER A 16 -19.81 3.44 -0.43
C SER A 16 -18.52 4.05 -1.00
N ASP A 17 -18.63 4.78 -2.11
CA ASP A 17 -17.49 5.40 -2.81
C ASP A 17 -16.68 6.39 -1.93
N ARG A 18 -17.19 6.78 -0.76
CA ARG A 18 -16.46 7.60 0.23
C ARG A 18 -15.48 6.82 1.12
N LEU A 19 -15.50 5.49 1.09
CA LEU A 19 -14.61 4.65 1.90
C LEU A 19 -13.35 4.21 1.16
N ASP A 20 -13.38 4.15 -0.17
CA ASP A 20 -12.24 3.72 -0.98
C ASP A 20 -11.06 4.67 -0.78
N ARG A 21 -9.88 4.11 -0.48
CA ARG A 21 -8.66 4.88 -0.19
C ARG A 21 -7.42 4.05 -0.42
N LEU A 22 -6.35 4.76 -0.76
CA LEU A 22 -5.01 4.21 -0.92
C LEU A 22 -4.15 4.65 0.25
N VAL A 23 -3.55 3.72 0.97
CA VAL A 23 -2.50 4.01 1.95
C VAL A 23 -1.16 3.65 1.33
N VAL A 24 -0.16 4.52 1.44
CA VAL A 24 1.20 4.23 1.00
C VAL A 24 2.16 4.41 2.17
N THR A 25 2.98 3.38 2.42
CA THR A 25 3.97 3.37 3.50
C THR A 25 5.35 2.97 2.97
N THR A 26 6.42 3.38 3.64
CA THR A 26 7.81 3.06 3.26
C THR A 26 8.48 2.12 4.25
N ASP A 27 9.55 1.41 3.87
CA ASP A 27 10.34 0.54 4.77
C ASP A 27 11.47 1.26 5.51
N ASP A 28 11.66 2.57 5.24
CA ASP A 28 12.72 3.38 5.82
C ASP A 28 12.40 3.73 7.29
N VAL A 29 13.25 3.28 8.21
CA VAL A 29 13.09 3.50 9.65
C VAL A 29 13.58 4.89 10.07
N ASP A 30 14.58 5.45 9.36
CA ASP A 30 15.14 6.76 9.68
C ASP A 30 14.29 7.89 9.10
N LYS A 31 13.61 7.62 7.98
CA LYS A 31 12.67 8.54 7.31
C LYS A 31 11.37 7.82 6.98
N PRO A 32 10.60 7.43 8.01
CA PRO A 32 9.32 6.78 7.81
C PRO A 32 8.37 7.72 7.06
N SER A 33 7.54 7.13 6.21
CA SER A 33 6.52 7.85 5.48
C SER A 33 5.24 7.04 5.45
N TYR A 34 4.14 7.76 5.60
CA TYR A 34 2.78 7.28 5.57
C TYR A 34 1.91 8.36 4.96
N GLY A 35 1.01 7.98 4.05
CA GLY A 35 -0.02 8.87 3.56
C GLY A 35 -1.27 8.11 3.15
N VAL A 36 -2.43 8.76 3.28
CA VAL A 36 -3.73 8.27 2.82
C VAL A 36 -4.23 9.15 1.70
N TYR A 37 -4.68 8.54 0.61
CA TYR A 37 -5.02 9.23 -0.62
C TYR A 37 -6.40 8.84 -1.13
N GLN A 38 -7.11 9.80 -1.71
CA GLN A 38 -8.43 9.59 -2.30
C GLN A 38 -8.36 8.73 -3.55
N VAL A 39 -9.28 7.76 -3.66
CA VAL A 39 -9.44 6.88 -4.82
C VAL A 39 -10.66 7.35 -5.61
N LYS A 40 -10.45 8.01 -6.76
CA LYS A 40 -11.52 8.46 -7.68
C LYS A 40 -12.01 7.36 -8.66
N ASP A 41 -11.18 6.35 -8.92
CA ASP A 41 -11.32 5.27 -9.91
C ASP A 41 -10.69 4.00 -9.30
N ARG A 42 -11.31 2.84 -9.45
CA ARG A 42 -10.86 1.60 -8.76
C ARG A 42 -9.61 0.94 -9.37
N ASP A 43 -8.91 1.66 -10.24
CA ASP A 43 -7.69 1.23 -10.93
C ASP A 43 -6.39 1.80 -10.25
N TYR A 44 -6.51 2.46 -9.09
CA TYR A 44 -5.45 3.27 -8.43
C TYR A 44 -4.35 2.53 -7.65
N PHE A 45 -4.08 1.26 -7.93
CA PHE A 45 -2.70 0.81 -7.69
C PHE A 45 -1.71 1.47 -8.66
N THR A 46 -2.21 2.20 -9.66
CA THR A 46 -1.41 2.85 -10.67
C THR A 46 -1.67 4.35 -10.77
N ASN A 47 -0.58 5.11 -10.85
CA ASN A 47 -0.58 6.32 -11.64
C ASN A 47 -0.23 5.89 -13.07
N SER A 48 -1.19 5.93 -14.00
CA SER A 48 -1.00 5.50 -15.41
C SER A 48 0.16 6.17 -16.15
N GLU A 49 0.62 7.34 -15.68
CA GLU A 49 1.77 8.08 -16.23
C GLU A 49 3.11 7.43 -15.87
N PHE A 50 3.14 6.63 -14.79
CA PHE A 50 4.35 6.06 -14.18
C PHE A 50 4.26 4.54 -14.03
N ILE A 51 3.08 3.97 -13.90
CA ILE A 51 2.90 2.54 -13.65
C ILE A 51 1.78 2.13 -14.60
N ASP A 52 2.09 1.29 -15.58
CA ASP A 52 1.11 0.99 -16.61
C ASP A 52 -0.09 0.25 -16.03
N THR A 53 -1.27 0.83 -16.28
CA THR A 53 -2.60 0.32 -15.95
C THR A 53 -2.86 -1.12 -16.37
N SER A 54 -2.10 -1.63 -17.33
CA SER A 54 -2.35 -2.90 -17.98
C SER A 54 -1.73 -4.13 -17.30
N ILE A 55 -0.64 -3.95 -16.55
CA ILE A 55 -0.13 -4.93 -15.57
C ILE A 55 -1.25 -5.32 -14.60
N PHE A 56 -2.15 -4.35 -14.36
CA PHE A 56 -3.24 -4.45 -13.41
C PHE A 56 -4.60 -4.63 -14.09
N SER A 57 -4.67 -4.62 -15.43
CA SER A 57 -5.93 -4.81 -16.17
C SER A 57 -6.50 -6.22 -15.99
N GLU A 58 -5.66 -7.23 -15.82
CA GLU A 58 -6.08 -8.59 -15.42
C GLU A 58 -6.55 -8.65 -13.95
N THR A 59 -6.17 -7.67 -13.14
CA THR A 59 -6.54 -7.55 -11.72
C THR A 59 -7.44 -6.35 -11.46
N LYS A 60 -8.42 -6.09 -12.35
CA LYS A 60 -9.53 -5.18 -12.00
C LYS A 60 -10.13 -5.63 -10.68
N THR A 61 -9.76 -4.94 -9.61
CA THR A 61 -10.12 -5.25 -8.23
C THR A 61 -11.52 -4.70 -8.00
N THR A 62 -12.50 -5.23 -8.72
CA THR A 62 -13.90 -4.82 -8.56
C THR A 62 -14.53 -5.42 -7.30
N LYS A 63 -13.86 -6.40 -6.68
CA LYS A 63 -14.30 -7.09 -5.49
C LYS A 63 -13.91 -6.32 -4.24
N GLN A 64 -14.83 -6.26 -3.30
CA GLN A 64 -14.60 -5.66 -1.99
C GLN A 64 -13.42 -6.35 -1.27
N GLY A 65 -12.61 -5.55 -0.58
CA GLY A 65 -11.54 -6.01 0.29
C GLY A 65 -10.36 -5.06 0.37
N THR A 66 -9.34 -5.51 1.12
CA THR A 66 -8.05 -4.84 1.20
C THR A 66 -7.06 -5.55 0.30
N TYR A 67 -6.41 -4.78 -0.55
CA TYR A 67 -5.38 -5.25 -1.46
C TYR A 67 -4.06 -4.57 -1.10
N TYR A 68 -2.93 -5.19 -1.44
CA TYR A 68 -1.63 -4.57 -1.28
C TYR A 68 -0.70 -4.88 -2.45
N MET A 69 0.26 -3.98 -2.68
CA MET A 69 1.29 -4.11 -3.68
C MET A 69 2.59 -3.50 -3.16
N PRO A 70 3.66 -4.28 -2.98
CA PRO A 70 4.99 -3.76 -2.73
C PRO A 70 5.61 -3.26 -4.05
N TYR A 71 6.24 -2.09 -3.96
CA TYR A 71 7.07 -1.48 -4.98
C TYR A 71 8.48 -1.39 -4.44
N CYS A 72 9.40 -2.12 -5.05
CA CYS A 72 10.77 -2.20 -4.57
C CYS A 72 11.76 -1.79 -5.66
N SER A 73 12.88 -1.18 -5.25
CA SER A 73 13.97 -0.75 -6.13
C SER A 73 15.33 -0.94 -5.48
N ASP A 74 16.35 -1.23 -6.27
CA ASP A 74 17.76 -1.21 -5.87
C ASP A 74 18.45 0.14 -6.13
N HIS A 75 17.76 1.08 -6.79
CA HIS A 75 18.29 2.39 -7.17
C HIS A 75 17.55 3.58 -6.56
N LEU A 76 16.28 3.41 -6.19
CA LEU A 76 15.46 4.48 -5.62
C LEU A 76 15.30 4.29 -4.12
N ASP A 77 15.27 5.40 -3.40
CA ASP A 77 14.91 5.37 -1.99
C ASP A 77 13.41 5.16 -1.79
N SER A 78 13.01 4.67 -0.63
CA SER A 78 11.62 4.29 -0.34
C SER A 78 10.65 5.48 -0.44
N ASN A 79 11.12 6.69 -0.11
CA ASN A 79 10.32 7.91 -0.19
C ASN A 79 10.16 8.39 -1.64
N GLU A 80 11.18 8.23 -2.48
CA GLU A 80 11.07 8.42 -3.92
C GLU A 80 10.08 7.46 -4.55
N ILE A 81 10.08 6.20 -4.09
CA ILE A 81 9.09 5.20 -4.51
C ILE A 81 7.69 5.65 -4.11
N ALA A 82 7.48 6.00 -2.85
CA ALA A 82 6.19 6.49 -2.37
C ALA A 82 5.71 7.72 -3.17
N ARG A 83 6.57 8.71 -3.40
CA ARG A 83 6.27 9.92 -4.18
C ARG A 83 5.86 9.59 -5.62
N LYS A 84 6.49 8.59 -6.24
CA LYS A 84 6.12 8.13 -7.59
C LYS A 84 4.75 7.45 -7.61
N ILE A 85 4.43 6.65 -6.60
CA ILE A 85 3.10 6.01 -6.45
C ILE A 85 2.01 7.07 -6.25
N THR A 86 2.28 8.09 -5.43
CA THR A 86 1.27 9.03 -4.96
C THR A 86 1.16 10.32 -5.78
N LYS A 87 2.02 10.50 -6.79
CA LYS A 87 2.01 11.68 -7.65
C LYS A 87 0.62 11.90 -8.26
N GLY A 88 0.08 13.11 -8.10
CA GLY A 88 -1.22 13.49 -8.65
C GLY A 88 -2.43 12.99 -7.86
N LEU A 89 -2.23 12.20 -6.80
CA LEU A 89 -3.31 11.80 -5.89
C LEU A 89 -3.60 12.91 -4.88
N THR A 90 -4.87 13.00 -4.45
CA THR A 90 -5.29 13.92 -3.40
C THR A 90 -5.00 13.30 -2.04
N ASP A 91 -4.10 13.91 -1.29
CA ASP A 91 -3.79 13.53 0.10
C ASP A 91 -4.99 13.88 1.01
N ILE A 92 -5.46 12.89 1.75
CA ILE A 92 -6.56 12.97 2.71
C ILE A 92 -6.13 12.47 4.10
N THR A 93 -4.82 12.40 4.38
CA THR A 93 -4.26 11.84 5.62
C THR A 93 -4.86 12.48 6.89
N HIS A 94 -5.18 13.77 6.85
CA HIS A 94 -5.81 14.48 7.98
C HIS A 94 -7.35 14.46 7.96
N GLN A 95 -7.97 13.88 6.93
CA GLN A 95 -9.42 13.86 6.71
C GLN A 95 -9.97 12.44 6.51
N THR A 96 -9.20 11.44 6.94
CA THR A 96 -9.53 10.01 6.80
C THR A 96 -10.80 9.60 7.51
N HIS A 97 -11.16 10.28 8.61
CA HIS A 97 -12.38 10.05 9.36
C HIS A 97 -13.65 10.31 8.52
N VAL A 98 -13.54 11.15 7.48
CA VAL A 98 -14.65 11.44 6.54
C VAL A 98 -15.01 10.17 5.78
N GLY A 99 -16.26 9.73 5.94
CA GLY A 99 -16.81 8.52 5.33
C GLY A 99 -16.71 7.25 6.19
N PHE A 100 -15.77 7.18 7.14
CA PHE A 100 -15.68 6.07 8.12
C PHE A 100 -16.63 6.26 9.31
N ILE A 101 -16.92 7.51 9.63
CA ILE A 101 -17.83 7.90 10.69
C ILE A 101 -19.24 8.04 10.12
N ASN A 102 -20.04 6.99 10.23
CA ASN A 102 -21.43 6.94 9.76
C ASN A 102 -22.41 7.32 10.88
N ASN A 103 -22.55 8.63 11.17
CA ASN A 103 -23.83 9.30 11.48
C ASN A 103 -23.63 10.60 12.27
N ALA A 104 -23.59 11.73 11.56
CA ALA A 104 -23.71 13.06 12.17
C ALA A 104 -24.99 13.20 13.05
N LYS A 105 -26.04 12.42 12.76
CA LYS A 105 -27.32 12.42 13.49
C LYS A 105 -27.27 11.67 14.82
N THR A 106 -26.53 10.55 14.88
CA THR A 106 -26.31 9.78 16.11
C THR A 106 -25.29 10.50 17.01
N GLU A 107 -24.33 11.20 16.42
CA GLU A 107 -23.34 12.01 17.14
C GLU A 107 -23.94 13.29 17.73
N SER A 108 -24.82 13.99 17.00
CA SER A 108 -25.62 15.09 17.57
C SER A 108 -26.50 14.62 18.74
N ASN A 109 -27.10 13.43 18.63
CA ASN A 109 -27.89 12.86 19.72
C ASN A 109 -27.01 12.44 20.91
N CYS A 110 -25.80 11.93 20.67
CA CYS A 110 -24.84 11.61 21.72
C CYS A 110 -24.36 12.86 22.45
N MET A 111 -24.07 13.96 21.74
CA MET A 111 -23.75 15.25 22.35
C MET A 111 -24.86 15.74 23.28
N ASN A 112 -26.13 15.52 22.91
CA ASN A 112 -27.29 15.84 23.75
C ASN A 112 -27.51 14.85 24.91
N SER A 113 -26.95 13.64 24.84
CA SER A 113 -27.23 12.53 25.77
C SER A 113 -26.04 12.10 26.64
N LEU A 114 -24.93 12.85 26.61
CA LEU A 114 -23.71 12.59 27.41
C LEU A 114 -23.97 12.49 28.92
N SER A 115 -25.14 12.89 29.41
CA SER A 115 -25.55 12.75 30.81
C SER A 115 -26.21 11.41 31.17
N SER A 116 -26.55 10.52 30.21
CA SER A 116 -27.66 9.57 30.46
C SER A 116 -27.54 8.10 30.02
N MET A 117 -26.46 7.58 29.39
CA MET A 117 -26.51 6.17 28.91
C MET A 117 -25.22 5.36 29.11
N SER A 118 -25.39 4.20 29.75
CA SER A 118 -24.37 3.22 30.10
C SER A 118 -24.06 2.21 28.98
N ASN A 119 -22.75 1.97 28.80
CA ASN A 119 -22.09 0.69 28.50
C ASN A 119 -22.32 0.03 27.13
N ILE A 120 -21.21 -0.32 26.46
CA ILE A 120 -21.05 -1.09 25.21
C ILE A 120 -21.09 -0.27 23.90
N GLY A 121 -21.91 0.77 23.76
CA GLY A 121 -21.92 1.65 22.56
C GLY A 121 -21.07 2.93 22.66
N MET A 122 -20.63 3.28 23.87
CA MET A 122 -19.98 4.56 24.16
C MET A 122 -18.53 4.61 23.67
N GLY A 123 -17.76 3.52 23.83
CA GLY A 123 -16.34 3.50 23.49
C GLY A 123 -16.06 3.86 22.03
N ARG A 124 -16.75 3.23 21.08
CA ARG A 124 -16.63 3.57 19.65
C ARG A 124 -17.04 5.02 19.36
N THR A 125 -18.09 5.51 20.02
CA THR A 125 -18.59 6.88 19.82
C THR A 125 -17.60 7.92 20.36
N ILE A 126 -17.03 7.68 21.54
CA ILE A 126 -15.95 8.49 22.11
C ILE A 126 -14.77 8.55 21.13
N MET A 127 -14.34 7.39 20.61
CA MET A 127 -13.25 7.36 19.63
C MET A 127 -13.60 8.13 18.36
N ASN A 128 -14.82 7.99 17.81
CA ASN A 128 -15.25 8.78 16.65
C ASN A 128 -15.17 10.29 16.93
N LEU A 129 -15.71 10.75 18.06
CA LEU A 129 -15.70 12.17 18.44
C LEU A 129 -14.27 12.70 18.62
N ALA A 130 -13.36 11.87 19.13
CA ALA A 130 -11.95 12.21 19.27
C ALA A 130 -11.28 12.39 17.89
N PHE A 131 -11.54 11.50 16.95
CA PHE A 131 -11.05 11.60 15.58
C PHE A 131 -11.65 12.76 14.78
N MET A 132 -12.86 13.21 15.14
CA MET A 132 -13.45 14.45 14.62
C MET A 132 -12.85 15.72 15.25
N GLY A 133 -12.01 15.57 16.28
CA GLY A 133 -11.46 16.70 17.03
C GLY A 133 -12.53 17.47 17.81
N ILE A 134 -13.56 16.79 18.32
CA ILE A 134 -14.60 17.40 19.16
C ILE A 134 -14.25 17.26 20.65
N ILE A 135 -13.64 16.14 21.01
CA ILE A 135 -13.21 15.82 22.38
C ILE A 135 -11.76 15.32 22.37
N ALA A 136 -11.10 15.40 23.52
CA ALA A 136 -9.90 14.63 23.82
C ALA A 136 -10.26 13.41 24.67
N VAL A 137 -9.45 12.35 24.57
CA VAL A 137 -9.60 11.14 25.37
C VAL A 137 -8.40 10.99 26.29
N ASP A 138 -8.67 10.72 27.56
CA ASP A 138 -7.67 10.39 28.57
C ASP A 138 -8.01 9.05 29.25
N GLY A 139 -7.16 8.60 30.16
CA GLY A 139 -7.31 7.35 30.88
C GLY A 139 -6.55 6.19 30.22
N PRO A 140 -6.75 4.95 30.71
CA PRO A 140 -5.95 3.79 30.31
C PRO A 140 -6.04 3.46 28.81
N TYR A 141 -7.11 3.86 28.12
CA TYR A 141 -7.30 3.53 26.70
C TYR A 141 -7.03 4.72 25.75
N LYS A 142 -6.35 5.78 26.23
CA LYS A 142 -6.05 6.98 25.42
C LYS A 142 -5.25 6.71 24.15
N ALA A 143 -4.44 5.65 24.12
CA ALA A 143 -3.65 5.28 22.94
C ALA A 143 -4.50 4.94 21.70
N PHE A 144 -5.82 4.73 21.86
CA PHE A 144 -6.76 4.50 20.76
C PHE A 144 -7.33 5.79 20.16
N ALA A 145 -6.94 6.96 20.67
CA ALA A 145 -7.35 8.27 20.18
C ALA A 145 -6.14 9.09 19.69
N PRO A 146 -6.34 10.08 18.80
CA PRO A 146 -5.26 10.97 18.36
C PRO A 146 -4.64 11.78 19.51
N GLU A 147 -3.36 12.12 19.39
CA GLU A 147 -2.67 13.00 20.33
C GLU A 147 -3.28 14.42 20.37
N MET A 148 -3.16 15.05 21.54
CA MET A 148 -3.91 16.26 21.92
C MET A 148 -3.51 17.51 21.11
N ALA A 149 -4.53 18.25 20.66
CA ALA A 149 -4.51 19.70 20.64
C ALA A 149 -5.40 20.21 21.80
N ASP A 150 -5.33 21.49 22.17
CA ASP A 150 -6.14 22.11 23.22
C ASP A 150 -7.65 21.98 22.95
N GLN A 151 -8.22 20.84 23.35
CA GLN A 151 -9.64 20.50 23.19
C GLN A 151 -10.40 20.91 24.46
N PRO A 152 -11.59 21.51 24.34
CA PRO A 152 -12.35 22.03 25.49
C PRO A 152 -12.99 20.93 26.36
N ILE A 153 -13.14 19.71 25.83
CA ILE A 153 -13.79 18.59 26.51
C ILE A 153 -12.83 17.41 26.53
N VAL A 154 -12.53 16.91 27.73
CA VAL A 154 -11.71 15.71 27.95
C VAL A 154 -12.61 14.62 28.54
N VAL A 155 -12.62 13.44 27.93
CA VAL A 155 -13.39 12.28 28.38
C VAL A 155 -12.43 11.19 28.82
N THR A 156 -12.55 10.74 30.07
CA THR A 156 -11.79 9.60 30.57
C THR A 156 -12.45 8.31 30.11
N GLN A 157 -11.71 7.49 29.36
CA GLN A 157 -12.15 6.15 28.97
C GLN A 157 -11.51 5.12 29.90
N ASP A 158 -12.31 4.57 30.82
CA ASP A 158 -11.85 3.62 31.85
C ASP A 158 -12.24 2.17 31.57
N HIS A 159 -13.06 1.93 30.54
CA HIS A 159 -13.58 0.60 30.23
C HIS A 159 -12.98 0.06 28.92
N PRO A 160 -12.63 -1.23 28.87
CA PRO A 160 -12.18 -1.87 27.65
C PRO A 160 -13.30 -1.88 26.61
N ILE A 161 -12.93 -1.70 25.35
CA ILE A 161 -13.84 -1.65 24.21
C ILE A 161 -13.68 -2.96 23.43
N ASP A 162 -14.77 -3.55 22.95
CA ASP A 162 -14.68 -4.68 22.04
C ASP A 162 -13.94 -4.27 20.76
N MET A 163 -12.82 -4.93 20.47
CA MET A 163 -11.96 -4.59 19.34
C MET A 163 -12.68 -4.76 18.01
N SER A 164 -13.64 -5.70 17.95
CA SER A 164 -14.45 -5.94 16.74
C SER A 164 -15.34 -4.76 16.37
N SER A 165 -15.68 -3.91 17.34
CA SER A 165 -16.48 -2.70 17.14
C SER A 165 -15.67 -1.51 16.61
N LEU A 166 -14.35 -1.53 16.82
CA LEU A 166 -13.44 -0.42 16.47
C LEU A 166 -12.92 -0.53 15.04
N VAL A 167 -12.54 -1.73 14.61
CA VAL A 167 -11.93 -1.95 13.30
C VAL A 167 -12.98 -2.14 12.21
N LEU A 168 -12.64 -1.78 10.98
CA LEU A 168 -13.53 -1.90 9.83
C LEU A 168 -14.02 -3.35 9.68
N ASN A 169 -15.35 -3.52 9.63
CA ASN A 169 -16.03 -4.81 9.53
C ASN A 169 -15.69 -5.83 10.65
N GLY A 170 -15.01 -5.44 11.73
CA GLY A 170 -14.50 -6.37 12.74
C GLY A 170 -13.42 -7.32 12.19
N GLU A 171 -12.66 -6.88 11.19
CA GLU A 171 -11.69 -7.69 10.47
C GLU A 171 -10.27 -7.15 10.57
N MET A 172 -9.31 -8.08 10.67
CA MET A 172 -7.87 -7.82 10.68
C MET A 172 -7.16 -8.72 9.65
N PHE A 173 -5.91 -8.40 9.36
CA PHE A 173 -5.13 -9.03 8.29
C PHE A 173 -3.69 -9.31 8.71
N ALA A 174 -2.99 -10.13 7.93
CA ALA A 174 -1.55 -10.37 8.03
C ALA A 174 -1.08 -10.71 9.46
N ARG A 175 -1.77 -11.64 10.13
CA ARG A 175 -1.44 -12.02 11.50
C ARG A 175 -0.12 -12.80 11.57
N ILE A 176 0.81 -12.32 12.38
CA ILE A 176 2.03 -13.04 12.75
C ILE A 176 2.05 -13.29 14.25
N ARG A 177 2.73 -14.35 14.68
CA ARG A 177 2.95 -14.65 16.10
C ARG A 177 4.38 -14.32 16.47
N ILE A 178 4.58 -13.55 17.53
CA ILE A 178 5.88 -13.26 18.12
C ILE A 178 5.78 -13.63 19.59
N GLU A 179 6.46 -14.71 19.99
CA GLU A 179 6.44 -15.23 21.36
C GLU A 179 5.02 -15.42 21.94
N TYR A 180 4.62 -14.50 22.83
CA TYR A 180 3.35 -14.46 23.56
C TYR A 180 2.38 -13.40 23.03
N GLU A 181 2.63 -12.88 21.83
CA GLU A 181 1.81 -11.86 21.19
C GLU A 181 1.43 -12.24 19.74
N TYR A 182 0.25 -11.80 19.30
CA TYR A 182 -0.06 -11.71 17.86
C TYR A 182 0.06 -10.27 17.40
N ILE A 183 0.68 -10.03 16.25
CA ILE A 183 0.64 -8.72 15.58
C ILE A 183 -0.25 -8.85 14.35
N ALA A 184 -1.17 -7.90 14.17
CA ALA A 184 -2.07 -7.85 13.04
C ALA A 184 -2.33 -6.43 12.56
N LEU A 185 -2.67 -6.32 11.28
CA LEU A 185 -2.99 -5.06 10.61
C LEU A 185 -4.51 -4.88 10.53
N ALA A 186 -5.03 -3.67 10.76
CA ALA A 186 -6.45 -3.38 10.63
C ALA A 186 -6.71 -1.98 10.06
N TRP A 187 -7.89 -1.79 9.47
CA TRP A 187 -8.40 -0.46 9.18
C TRP A 187 -9.10 0.10 10.41
N TYR A 188 -8.62 1.24 10.91
CA TYR A 188 -9.17 1.94 12.07
C TYR A 188 -9.30 3.43 11.73
N GLN A 189 -10.54 3.96 11.79
CA GLN A 189 -10.86 5.36 11.51
C GLN A 189 -10.31 5.87 10.17
N GLY A 190 -10.25 4.98 9.18
CA GLY A 190 -9.78 5.34 7.85
C GLY A 190 -8.27 5.26 7.64
N HIS A 191 -7.52 4.90 8.67
CA HIS A 191 -6.08 4.60 8.63
C HIS A 191 -5.83 3.10 8.71
N LEU A 192 -4.73 2.63 8.12
CA LEU A 192 -4.13 1.35 8.49
C LEU A 192 -3.31 1.50 9.78
N GLN A 193 -3.56 0.62 10.73
CA GLN A 193 -2.91 0.58 12.03
C GLN A 193 -2.46 -0.85 12.37
N LEU A 194 -1.34 -0.98 13.07
CA LEU A 194 -0.89 -2.25 13.64
C LEU A 194 -1.34 -2.37 15.09
N PHE A 195 -1.77 -3.56 15.46
CA PHE A 195 -2.12 -3.90 16.83
C PHE A 195 -1.37 -5.15 17.26
N LYS A 196 -0.95 -5.18 18.52
CA LYS A 196 -0.48 -6.40 19.18
C LYS A 196 -1.54 -6.93 20.13
N GLN A 197 -1.72 -8.23 20.16
CA GLN A 197 -2.61 -8.93 21.07
C GLN A 197 -1.80 -9.69 22.10
N ASN A 198 -2.05 -9.45 23.38
CA ASN A 198 -1.51 -10.30 24.44
C ASN A 198 -2.27 -11.63 24.47
N LEU A 199 -1.58 -12.76 24.30
CA LEU A 199 -2.23 -14.09 24.25
C LEU A 199 -2.78 -14.57 25.59
N ARG A 200 -2.37 -13.95 26.71
CA ARG A 200 -2.85 -14.30 28.06
C ARG A 200 -4.12 -13.54 28.42
N THR A 201 -4.13 -12.23 28.16
CA THR A 201 -5.27 -11.37 28.49
C THR A 201 -6.29 -11.24 27.36
N ASN A 202 -5.91 -11.62 26.14
CA ASN A 202 -6.70 -11.45 24.92
C ASN A 202 -7.02 -9.97 24.62
N GLU A 203 -6.15 -9.07 25.08
CA GLU A 203 -6.27 -7.62 24.90
C GLU A 203 -5.38 -7.14 23.75
N TRP A 204 -5.88 -6.18 22.98
CA TRP A 204 -5.18 -5.53 21.88
C TRP A 204 -4.65 -4.17 22.29
N THR A 205 -3.44 -3.82 21.89
CA THR A 205 -2.88 -2.46 22.02
C THR A 205 -2.31 -2.00 20.67
N PRO A 206 -2.43 -0.71 20.33
CA PRO A 206 -1.86 -0.18 19.10
C PRO A 206 -0.33 -0.19 19.19
N ILE A 207 0.31 -0.56 18.09
CA ILE A 207 1.76 -0.47 17.89
C ILE A 207 2.09 0.82 17.14
N THR A 208 1.25 1.17 16.17
CA THR A 208 1.34 2.42 15.41
C THR A 208 0.73 3.56 16.23
N LEU A 209 1.30 4.76 16.07
CA LEU A 209 0.86 5.95 16.80
C LEU A 209 -0.36 6.55 16.10
N ILE A 210 -1.51 6.47 16.75
CA ILE A 210 -2.77 7.01 16.24
C ILE A 210 -2.73 8.53 16.27
N GLY A 211 -3.04 9.18 15.13
CA GLY A 211 -2.92 10.62 14.94
C GLY A 211 -1.51 11.10 14.52
N SER A 212 -0.53 10.19 14.55
CA SER A 212 0.88 10.43 14.25
C SER A 212 1.41 9.37 13.26
N GLU A 213 0.56 8.94 12.32
CA GLU A 213 0.81 7.79 11.43
C GLU A 213 2.07 7.97 10.57
N MET A 214 2.43 9.21 10.22
CA MET A 214 3.64 9.57 9.46
C MET A 214 4.91 8.95 10.05
N TRP A 215 4.99 8.82 11.37
CA TRP A 215 6.16 8.30 12.07
C TRP A 215 6.20 6.78 12.17
N THR A 216 5.10 6.09 11.84
CA THR A 216 4.98 4.63 12.05
C THR A 216 4.72 3.83 10.76
N GLY A 217 4.79 4.48 9.59
CA GLY A 217 4.67 3.82 8.29
C GLY A 217 5.67 2.67 8.08
N SER A 218 6.90 2.80 8.59
CA SER A 218 7.92 1.76 8.51
C SER A 218 7.54 0.47 9.22
N LEU A 219 6.80 0.56 10.33
CA LEU A 219 6.31 -0.61 11.07
C LEU A 219 5.32 -1.41 10.22
N ILE A 220 4.39 -0.73 9.54
CA ILE A 220 3.40 -1.36 8.66
C ILE A 220 4.07 -2.06 7.48
N THR A 221 4.98 -1.36 6.80
CA THR A 221 5.70 -1.94 5.65
C THR A 221 6.49 -3.17 6.06
N ASN A 222 7.29 -3.06 7.12
CA ASN A 222 8.13 -4.16 7.58
C ASN A 222 7.30 -5.34 8.07
N HIS A 223 6.18 -5.09 8.77
CA HIS A 223 5.24 -6.13 9.17
C HIS A 223 4.71 -6.91 7.96
N ILE A 224 4.24 -6.21 6.92
CA ILE A 224 3.66 -6.86 5.74
C ILE A 224 4.70 -7.64 4.93
N LEU A 225 5.91 -7.09 4.78
CA LEU A 225 7.01 -7.79 4.10
C LEU A 225 7.51 -9.01 4.90
N ASN A 226 7.35 -9.02 6.23
CA ASN A 226 7.69 -10.17 7.06
C ASN A 226 6.58 -11.22 7.09
N ALA A 227 5.32 -10.79 7.21
CA ALA A 227 4.14 -11.65 7.23
C ALA A 227 3.92 -12.36 5.89
N LEU A 228 4.26 -11.67 4.80
CA LEU A 228 4.09 -12.12 3.43
C LEU A 228 5.43 -11.94 2.68
N PRO A 229 6.43 -12.81 2.92
CA PRO A 229 7.79 -12.64 2.40
C PRO A 229 7.90 -12.86 0.89
N ASP A 230 6.99 -13.66 0.30
CA ASP A 230 6.94 -13.96 -1.12
C ASP A 230 7.08 -12.72 -2.01
N PRO A 231 6.32 -11.63 -1.80
CA PRO A 231 6.50 -10.39 -2.56
C PRO A 231 7.93 -9.84 -2.55
N LYS A 232 8.60 -9.77 -1.40
CA LYS A 232 9.98 -9.26 -1.30
C LYS A 232 10.97 -10.18 -2.00
N THR A 233 10.78 -11.49 -1.85
CA THR A 233 11.57 -12.51 -2.54
C THR A 233 11.40 -12.39 -4.05
N ARG A 234 10.17 -12.26 -4.56
CA ARG A 234 9.89 -12.07 -6.00
C ARG A 234 10.54 -10.81 -6.56
N TRP A 235 10.53 -9.71 -5.81
CA TRP A 235 11.27 -8.49 -6.18
C TRP A 235 12.78 -8.73 -6.23
N THR A 236 13.33 -9.44 -5.24
CA THR A 236 14.76 -9.77 -5.20
C THR A 236 15.18 -10.67 -6.36
N GLU A 237 14.39 -11.71 -6.65
CA GLU A 237 14.58 -12.59 -7.80
C GLU A 237 14.49 -11.82 -9.12
N PHE A 238 13.50 -10.93 -9.24
CA PHE A 238 13.32 -10.06 -10.41
C PHE A 238 14.58 -9.23 -10.69
N TYR A 239 15.11 -8.53 -9.68
CA TYR A 239 16.32 -7.71 -9.84
C TYR A 239 17.58 -8.55 -10.09
N SER A 240 17.69 -9.71 -9.44
CA SER A 240 18.78 -10.67 -9.70
C SER A 240 18.77 -11.14 -11.16
N LYS A 241 17.60 -11.58 -11.66
CA LYS A 241 17.44 -11.99 -13.05
C LYS A 241 17.63 -10.84 -14.02
N LYS A 242 17.13 -9.64 -13.72
CA LYS A 242 17.40 -8.44 -14.53
C LYS A 242 18.89 -8.21 -14.68
N LYS A 243 19.65 -8.25 -13.58
CA LYS A 243 21.11 -8.06 -13.60
C LYS A 243 21.82 -9.13 -14.42
N ASP A 244 21.42 -10.40 -14.26
CA ASP A 244 21.97 -11.50 -15.04
C ASP A 244 21.70 -11.36 -16.54
N ILE A 245 20.46 -11.00 -16.90
CA ILE A 245 20.04 -10.75 -18.27
C ILE A 245 20.86 -9.58 -18.85
N VAL A 246 20.88 -8.42 -18.20
CA VAL A 246 21.66 -7.26 -18.66
C VAL A 246 23.14 -7.61 -18.80
N LYS A 247 23.75 -8.27 -17.81
CA LYS A 247 25.17 -8.66 -17.85
C LYS A 247 25.50 -9.65 -18.97
N THR A 248 24.62 -10.62 -19.22
CA THR A 248 24.81 -11.63 -20.28
C THR A 248 24.85 -10.98 -21.65
N TYR A 249 24.06 -9.92 -21.84
CA TYR A 249 23.86 -9.30 -23.15
C TYR A 249 24.58 -7.95 -23.35
N SER A 250 25.20 -7.38 -22.31
CA SER A 250 26.12 -6.23 -22.42
C SER A 250 27.54 -6.62 -22.89
N ARG A 251 27.78 -7.89 -23.24
CA ARG A 251 29.07 -8.33 -23.79
C ARG A 251 29.20 -7.91 -25.27
N PRO A 252 30.33 -7.31 -25.71
CA PRO A 252 30.51 -6.91 -27.10
C PRO A 252 30.38 -8.14 -28.00
N SER A 253 29.49 -8.06 -28.98
CA SER A 253 29.40 -9.07 -30.03
C SER A 253 30.53 -8.80 -31.03
N ASP A 254 31.56 -9.64 -31.01
CA ASP A 254 32.57 -9.63 -32.06
C ASP A 254 31.96 -10.09 -33.38
N GLY A 255 31.80 -9.15 -34.31
CA GLY A 255 31.72 -9.38 -35.75
C GLY A 255 30.35 -9.65 -36.39
N ILE A 256 30.16 -8.95 -37.54
CA ILE A 256 29.52 -9.39 -38.80
C ILE A 256 28.04 -9.00 -39.11
N ASN A 257 27.93 -8.08 -40.09
CA ASN A 257 26.99 -7.79 -41.22
C ASN A 257 25.50 -8.25 -41.33
N SER A 258 24.65 -7.22 -41.59
CA SER A 258 23.43 -7.01 -42.43
C SER A 258 22.41 -8.16 -42.69
N ARG A 259 21.08 -8.01 -42.74
CA ARG A 259 20.17 -7.01 -43.36
C ARG A 259 18.71 -7.21 -42.80
N TYR A 260 17.76 -6.27 -43.02
CA TYR A 260 16.26 -6.42 -43.17
C TYR A 260 15.29 -5.58 -42.30
N GLU A 261 14.19 -5.18 -42.96
CA GLU A 261 12.93 -4.51 -42.53
C GLU A 261 11.93 -5.37 -41.74
N ARG A 262 12.15 -6.69 -41.60
CA ARG A 262 11.22 -7.60 -40.89
C ARG A 262 11.13 -7.29 -39.39
N TYR A 263 12.22 -6.80 -38.80
CA TYR A 263 12.34 -6.57 -37.36
C TYR A 263 11.74 -5.25 -36.92
N ASP A 264 11.71 -4.23 -37.77
CA ASP A 264 10.91 -3.04 -37.49
C ASP A 264 9.44 -3.40 -37.43
N ARG A 265 8.97 -4.35 -38.25
CA ARG A 265 7.60 -4.85 -38.17
C ARG A 265 7.35 -5.71 -36.94
N GLU A 266 8.32 -6.49 -36.47
CA GLU A 266 8.21 -7.32 -35.25
C GLU A 266 8.35 -6.51 -33.95
N ILE A 267 9.23 -5.51 -33.95
CA ILE A 267 9.25 -4.44 -32.95
C ILE A 267 7.91 -3.75 -33.01
N HIS A 268 7.52 -3.18 -34.16
CA HIS A 268 6.24 -2.50 -34.30
C HIS A 268 5.08 -3.41 -33.89
N ASP A 269 5.07 -4.71 -34.18
CA ASP A 269 4.04 -5.66 -33.74
C ASP A 269 4.15 -6.00 -32.25
N VAL A 270 5.33 -6.07 -31.63
CA VAL A 270 5.48 -6.15 -30.17
C VAL A 270 5.00 -4.84 -29.50
N PHE A 271 5.26 -3.70 -30.13
CA PHE A 271 4.83 -2.35 -29.75
C PHE A 271 3.39 -2.01 -30.17
N ASN A 272 2.70 -2.86 -30.95
CA ASN A 272 1.33 -2.64 -31.46
C ASN A 272 0.41 -3.87 -31.32
N SER A 273 0.89 -4.99 -30.78
CA SER A 273 0.06 -6.10 -30.32
C SER A 273 -0.72 -5.68 -29.09
N HIS A 274 -1.61 -6.55 -28.62
CA HIS A 274 -2.28 -6.38 -27.32
C HIS A 274 -1.28 -6.27 -26.14
N ASP A 275 0.03 -6.49 -26.35
CA ASP A 275 1.14 -6.25 -25.40
C ASP A 275 1.65 -4.79 -25.37
N ARG A 276 1.03 -3.83 -26.07
CA ARG A 276 1.31 -2.36 -25.92
C ARG A 276 1.40 -1.91 -24.45
N HIS A 277 0.59 -2.59 -23.66
CA HIS A 277 0.38 -2.57 -22.23
C HIS A 277 1.64 -2.97 -21.43
N ASP A 278 2.33 -4.02 -21.85
CA ASP A 278 3.54 -4.48 -21.16
C ASP A 278 4.75 -3.55 -21.44
N ILE A 279 4.77 -2.82 -22.54
CA ILE A 279 5.92 -2.00 -22.95
C ILE A 279 5.85 -0.56 -22.43
N ASN A 280 4.66 0.02 -22.39
CA ASN A 280 4.44 1.25 -21.63
C ASN A 280 4.71 0.99 -20.14
N MET A 281 4.43 -0.22 -19.63
CA MET A 281 4.97 -0.68 -18.36
C MET A 281 6.48 -0.52 -18.31
N LEU A 282 7.28 -1.15 -19.17
CA LEU A 282 8.74 -1.07 -19.04
C LEU A 282 9.33 0.34 -19.17
N ASN A 283 8.75 1.16 -20.03
CA ASN A 283 9.22 2.52 -20.27
C ASN A 283 8.76 3.51 -19.19
N ASN A 284 7.60 3.28 -18.58
CA ASN A 284 7.07 4.15 -17.53
C ASN A 284 7.40 3.63 -16.14
N TYR A 285 7.64 2.32 -15.96
CA TYR A 285 7.83 1.67 -14.66
C TYR A 285 8.93 2.41 -13.92
N PRO A 286 8.63 3.15 -12.86
CA PRO A 286 9.49 4.24 -12.41
C PRO A 286 10.73 3.73 -11.71
N PHE A 287 10.76 2.40 -11.48
CA PHE A 287 11.71 1.60 -10.72
C PHE A 287 12.59 0.73 -11.65
N LEU A 288 12.36 0.78 -12.97
CA LEU A 288 13.22 0.18 -13.97
C LEU A 288 14.10 1.27 -14.60
N ASP A 289 15.31 1.41 -14.07
CA ASP A 289 16.37 2.15 -14.76
C ASP A 289 16.86 1.27 -15.93
N PHE A 290 16.14 1.35 -17.05
CA PHE A 290 16.64 0.91 -18.35
C PHE A 290 16.89 2.21 -19.11
N ASP A 291 18.16 2.49 -19.41
CA ASP A 291 18.58 3.64 -20.20
C ASP A 291 18.20 3.40 -21.68
N TYR A 292 16.90 3.25 -21.94
CA TYR A 292 16.31 3.05 -23.27
C TYR A 292 16.13 4.41 -23.93
N ASN A 293 17.22 4.91 -24.48
CA ASN A 293 17.26 6.19 -25.15
C ASN A 293 16.58 6.07 -26.53
N ARG A 294 15.27 6.40 -26.60
CA ARG A 294 14.43 6.36 -27.82
C ARG A 294 15.00 7.16 -29.00
N TYR A 295 15.91 8.09 -28.72
CA TYR A 295 16.51 9.01 -29.70
C TYR A 295 17.92 8.65 -30.15
N ARG A 296 18.56 7.59 -29.61
CA ARG A 296 19.87 7.11 -30.11
C ARG A 296 19.71 6.06 -31.20
N LEU A 297 18.92 6.39 -32.22
CA LEU A 297 18.88 5.64 -33.49
C LEU A 297 19.78 6.32 -34.52
N ASP A 298 21.00 6.69 -34.15
CA ASP A 298 22.00 7.11 -35.13
C ASP A 298 22.86 5.91 -35.54
N PHE A 299 22.50 5.41 -36.73
CA PHE A 299 23.30 4.74 -37.76
C PHE A 299 24.54 3.94 -37.32
N TYR A 300 24.49 2.61 -37.38
CA TYR A 300 25.58 1.72 -37.89
C TYR A 300 25.11 0.24 -38.03
N GLU A 301 25.64 -0.47 -39.03
CA GLU A 301 25.15 -1.70 -39.68
C GLU A 301 25.15 -3.06 -38.90
N ASN A 302 24.91 -3.08 -37.59
CA ASN A 302 24.86 -4.36 -36.82
C ASN A 302 23.59 -4.55 -35.97
N TYR A 303 22.48 -3.96 -36.41
CA TYR A 303 21.24 -3.87 -35.63
C TYR A 303 20.56 -5.21 -35.33
N ARG A 304 20.56 -6.17 -36.26
CA ARG A 304 19.61 -7.31 -36.21
C ARG A 304 19.78 -8.23 -34.99
N TYR A 305 21.00 -8.70 -34.73
CA TYR A 305 21.30 -9.58 -33.59
C TYR A 305 21.15 -8.83 -32.26
N ALA A 306 21.62 -7.58 -32.21
CA ALA A 306 21.47 -6.73 -31.03
C ALA A 306 20.00 -6.42 -30.73
N LEU A 307 19.14 -6.31 -31.75
CA LEU A 307 17.72 -5.99 -31.64
C LEU A 307 16.87 -7.23 -31.27
N GLU A 308 17.12 -8.40 -31.88
CA GLU A 308 16.55 -9.69 -31.45
C GLU A 308 16.89 -9.99 -30.00
N THR A 309 18.15 -9.77 -29.63
CA THR A 309 18.65 -9.93 -28.26
C THR A 309 17.93 -8.98 -27.31
N LYS A 310 17.81 -7.69 -27.67
CA LYS A 310 17.04 -6.70 -26.88
C LYS A 310 15.56 -7.06 -26.76
N LEU A 311 14.94 -7.59 -27.80
CA LEU A 311 13.55 -8.09 -27.76
C LEU A 311 13.39 -9.31 -26.85
N GLN A 312 14.36 -10.22 -26.86
CA GLN A 312 14.34 -11.40 -25.99
C GLN A 312 14.55 -11.01 -24.52
N ILE A 313 15.45 -10.06 -24.25
CA ILE A 313 15.61 -9.41 -22.94
C ILE A 313 14.28 -8.80 -22.50
N LEU A 314 13.66 -8.00 -23.36
CA LEU A 314 12.38 -7.33 -23.08
C LEU A 314 11.32 -8.36 -22.68
N ARG A 315 11.10 -9.39 -23.49
CA ARG A 315 10.12 -10.47 -23.22
C ARG A 315 10.39 -11.21 -21.90
N GLN A 316 11.65 -11.48 -21.59
CA GLN A 316 12.00 -12.12 -20.32
C GLN A 316 11.72 -11.20 -19.14
N VAL A 317 12.12 -9.93 -19.20
CA VAL A 317 11.85 -8.93 -18.15
C VAL A 317 10.34 -8.78 -17.95
N LEU A 318 9.56 -8.70 -19.02
CA LEU A 318 8.08 -8.66 -18.97
C LEU A 318 7.49 -9.86 -18.25
N THR A 319 7.92 -11.07 -18.62
CA THR A 319 7.43 -12.31 -18.00
C THR A 319 7.69 -12.35 -16.49
N TRP A 320 8.86 -11.88 -16.06
CA TRP A 320 9.21 -11.83 -14.64
C TRP A 320 8.46 -10.73 -13.91
N SER A 321 8.20 -9.61 -14.57
CA SER A 321 7.47 -8.49 -14.00
C SER A 321 5.99 -8.81 -13.73
N ARG A 322 5.37 -9.66 -14.57
CA ARG A 322 4.03 -10.23 -14.34
C ARG A 322 3.95 -11.16 -13.12
N LYS A 323 5.07 -11.51 -12.48
CA LYS A 323 5.07 -12.30 -11.22
C LYS A 323 4.92 -11.41 -9.98
N VAL A 324 5.08 -10.11 -10.14
CA VAL A 324 5.00 -9.12 -9.07
C VAL A 324 3.64 -8.44 -9.15
N CYS A 325 2.66 -9.04 -8.47
CA CYS A 325 1.25 -8.67 -8.60
C CYS A 325 0.64 -8.14 -7.31
N ILE A 326 -0.45 -7.38 -7.46
CA ILE A 326 -1.39 -7.06 -6.38
C ILE A 326 -1.85 -8.36 -5.73
N GLN A 327 -1.88 -8.37 -4.40
CA GLN A 327 -2.41 -9.48 -3.63
C GLN A 327 -3.56 -8.99 -2.75
N LYS A 328 -4.59 -9.83 -2.60
CA LYS A 328 -5.68 -9.58 -1.66
C LYS A 328 -5.23 -10.04 -0.27
N LEU A 329 -5.39 -9.18 0.73
CA LEU A 329 -5.21 -9.59 2.12
C LEU A 329 -6.43 -10.42 2.57
N ASN A 330 -6.16 -11.60 3.11
CA ASN A 330 -7.21 -12.46 3.66
C ASN A 330 -7.60 -11.95 5.05
N PRO A 331 -8.87 -11.55 5.27
CA PRO A 331 -9.34 -11.11 6.58
C PRO A 331 -9.50 -12.29 7.53
N PHE A 332 -9.34 -12.02 8.82
CA PHE A 332 -9.86 -12.84 9.91
C PHE A 332 -10.69 -11.98 10.86
N ARG A 333 -11.68 -12.60 11.52
CA ARG A 333 -12.53 -11.92 12.51
C ARG A 333 -11.72 -11.68 13.79
N VAL A 334 -11.72 -10.45 14.27
CA VAL A 334 -11.05 -10.10 15.52
C VAL A 334 -11.89 -10.55 16.72
N THR A 335 -11.21 -10.98 17.78
CA THR A 335 -11.79 -11.29 19.09
C THR A 335 -10.99 -10.57 20.16
N GLY A 336 -11.59 -10.35 21.32
CA GLY A 336 -10.94 -9.65 22.44
C GLY A 336 -11.23 -8.16 22.49
N THR A 337 -10.65 -7.50 23.48
CA THR A 337 -10.92 -6.10 23.81
C THR A 337 -9.68 -5.24 23.65
N THR A 338 -9.82 -3.92 23.72
CA THR A 338 -8.69 -3.03 23.92
C THR A 338 -8.02 -3.32 25.26
N GLY A 339 -6.69 -3.23 25.28
CA GLY A 339 -5.84 -3.25 26.47
C GLY A 339 -5.42 -1.83 26.86
N PRO A 340 -5.09 -1.61 28.13
CA PRO A 340 -4.58 -0.33 28.58
C PRO A 340 -3.22 -0.01 27.94
N SER A 341 -2.96 1.28 27.69
CA SER A 341 -1.64 1.79 27.33
C SER A 341 -0.72 1.68 28.54
N GLU A 342 0.50 1.18 28.32
CA GLU A 342 1.57 1.16 29.32
C GLU A 342 2.08 2.55 29.70
#